data_AF-A0A9D7D8A5-F1
#
_entry.id   AF-A0A9D7D8A5-F1
#
_cell.length_a   1.000
_cell.length_b   1.000
_cell.length_c   1.000
_cell.angle_alpha   90.00
_cell.angle_beta   90.00
_cell.angle_gamma   90.00
#
_symmetry.space_group_name_H-M   'P 1'
#
loop_
_entity.id
_entity.type
_entity.pdbx_description
1 polymer ?
#
loop_
_entity_poly.entity_id
_entity_poly.type
_entity_poly.pdbx_seq_one_letter_code
_entity_poly.pdbx_strand_id
1 'polypeptide(L)'
;MHSMRAVSWGARGVAAFIMLAAEHLIWGMHNSQASNAFSTMLAVLAQLVAMILTLSLGRALSVSREPEPTRFAAASIAALFAWSFGHCVIGWLHHRGYMDDNFPPESLEGLAHTLWTLIFVIGAAQLTRIVPGRDTTRAYLYDLQAILSAAIWPALGFGALGLWLLFNPWWGAYPAEPQNAVGAAMVLAAYLAAAALSHVAPDVPHVRAMKWMVPASTVVCAAHIFVAATLTVRWLYHSNDMAEPGLGDVELWIYSAVWAVFGAIALGLGTMRNDPVVRWIGLAVFAATIVKVFFVDTAQLSGVIRAVSFLGLGAVAAAATWIARRNSPPPSPGDLVTVTPSARRERRRVRRRNSQ
;
A
#
# COMPACT_ATOMS: atom_id res chain seq x y z
N MET A 1 -35.20 -16.74 -25.95
CA MET A 1 -34.28 -16.57 -24.79
C MET A 1 -32.97 -15.84 -25.15
N HIS A 2 -32.32 -16.11 -26.28
CA HIS A 2 -31.08 -15.40 -26.68
C HIS A 2 -31.25 -13.88 -26.89
N SER A 3 -32.35 -13.44 -27.52
CA SER A 3 -32.66 -12.02 -27.75
C SER A 3 -32.87 -11.23 -26.46
N MET A 4 -33.62 -11.78 -25.49
CA MET A 4 -33.84 -11.15 -24.17
C MET A 4 -32.54 -11.01 -23.37
N ARG A 5 -31.63 -11.99 -23.46
CA ARG A 5 -30.30 -11.89 -22.84
C ARG A 5 -29.51 -10.74 -23.47
N ALA A 6 -29.45 -10.64 -24.80
CA ALA A 6 -28.74 -9.57 -25.51
C ALA A 6 -29.25 -8.16 -25.17
N VAL A 7 -30.57 -7.95 -25.14
CA VAL A 7 -31.17 -6.65 -24.78
C VAL A 7 -30.85 -6.25 -23.34
N SER A 8 -30.90 -7.18 -22.39
CA SER A 8 -30.53 -6.92 -20.99
C SER A 8 -29.04 -6.55 -20.83
N TRP A 9 -28.18 -7.03 -21.72
CA TRP A 9 -26.75 -6.76 -21.71
C TRP A 9 -26.43 -5.41 -22.34
N GLY A 10 -27.04 -5.09 -23.48
CA GLY A 10 -26.96 -3.76 -24.08
C GLY A 10 -27.39 -2.67 -23.10
N ALA A 11 -28.53 -2.85 -22.44
CA ALA A 11 -29.02 -1.90 -21.43
C ALA A 11 -28.04 -1.72 -20.25
N ARG A 12 -27.41 -2.79 -19.76
CA ARG A 12 -26.43 -2.72 -18.65
C ARG A 12 -25.11 -2.10 -19.07
N GLY A 13 -24.61 -2.43 -20.27
CA GLY A 13 -23.41 -1.81 -20.82
C GLY A 13 -23.61 -0.31 -21.02
N VAL A 14 -24.76 0.09 -21.54
CA VAL A 14 -25.13 1.50 -21.70
C VAL A 14 -25.28 2.19 -20.33
N ALA A 15 -25.98 1.59 -19.37
CA ALA A 15 -26.11 2.17 -18.03
C ALA A 15 -24.76 2.31 -17.32
N ALA A 16 -23.91 1.28 -17.38
CA ALA A 16 -22.55 1.33 -16.83
C ALA A 16 -21.71 2.42 -17.53
N PHE A 17 -21.76 2.52 -18.86
CA PHE A 17 -21.08 3.57 -19.61
C PHE A 17 -21.56 4.97 -19.20
N ILE A 18 -22.88 5.18 -19.11
CA ILE A 18 -23.44 6.46 -18.72
C ILE A 18 -22.98 6.81 -17.30
N MET A 19 -23.18 5.93 -16.33
CA MET A 19 -22.96 6.26 -14.92
C MET A 19 -21.50 6.25 -14.49
N LEU A 20 -20.64 5.42 -15.09
CA LEU A 20 -19.22 5.28 -14.72
C LEU A 20 -18.29 6.11 -15.61
N ALA A 21 -18.74 6.58 -16.77
CA ALA A 21 -17.92 7.35 -17.69
C ALA A 21 -18.57 8.68 -18.11
N ALA A 22 -19.68 8.64 -18.85
CA ALA A 22 -20.21 9.85 -19.51
C ALA A 22 -20.75 10.91 -18.53
N GLU A 23 -21.52 10.47 -17.54
CA GLU A 23 -22.24 11.28 -16.56
C GLU A 23 -21.75 10.96 -15.13
N HIS A 24 -20.49 10.54 -15.00
CA HIS A 24 -19.93 10.27 -13.69
C HIS A 24 -19.86 11.56 -12.86
N LEU A 25 -20.18 11.50 -11.56
CA LEU A 25 -20.36 12.69 -10.74
C LEU A 25 -19.08 13.51 -10.54
N ILE A 26 -17.92 12.86 -10.56
CA ILE A 26 -16.61 13.49 -10.27
C ILE A 26 -15.88 13.93 -11.54
N TRP A 27 -16.10 13.27 -12.67
CA TRP A 27 -15.30 13.48 -13.91
C TRP A 27 -16.09 13.40 -15.20
N GLY A 28 -17.40 13.14 -15.12
CA GLY A 28 -18.29 13.12 -16.28
C GLY A 28 -18.71 14.53 -16.67
N MET A 29 -19.55 14.63 -17.70
CA MET A 29 -20.01 15.89 -18.26
C MET A 29 -21.17 16.53 -17.45
N HIS A 30 -21.18 16.33 -16.13
CA HIS A 30 -22.22 16.92 -15.29
C HIS A 30 -22.11 18.45 -15.29
N ASN A 31 -23.25 19.15 -15.29
CA ASN A 31 -23.24 20.61 -15.21
C ASN A 31 -23.47 21.02 -13.76
N SER A 32 -22.39 21.41 -13.07
CA SER A 32 -22.45 21.87 -11.68
C SER A 32 -23.45 23.00 -11.44
N GLN A 33 -23.59 23.94 -12.36
CA GLN A 33 -24.51 25.07 -12.24
C GLN A 33 -25.99 24.67 -12.33
N ALA A 34 -26.29 23.49 -12.89
CA ALA A 34 -27.64 22.95 -12.98
C ALA A 34 -27.96 21.94 -11.86
N SER A 35 -26.98 21.62 -11.01
CA SER A 35 -27.08 20.59 -9.97
C SER A 35 -27.19 21.19 -8.57
N ASN A 36 -27.86 20.50 -7.66
CA ASN A 36 -27.92 20.86 -6.24
C ASN A 36 -27.64 19.63 -5.37
N ALA A 37 -27.45 19.85 -4.07
CA ALA A 37 -27.13 18.79 -3.12
C ALA A 37 -28.12 17.61 -3.14
N PHE A 38 -29.39 17.84 -3.47
CA PHE A 38 -30.39 16.79 -3.58
C PHE A 38 -30.24 15.98 -4.89
N SER A 39 -30.01 16.64 -6.03
CA SER A 39 -29.83 15.95 -7.32
C SER A 39 -28.56 15.11 -7.34
N THR A 40 -27.47 15.63 -6.78
CA THR A 40 -26.21 14.88 -6.64
C THR A 40 -26.37 13.72 -5.66
N MET A 41 -27.08 13.90 -4.53
CA MET A 41 -27.41 12.82 -3.61
C MET A 41 -28.17 11.68 -4.32
N LEU A 42 -29.17 12.02 -5.13
CA LEU A 42 -29.92 11.01 -5.91
C LEU A 42 -29.01 10.26 -6.88
N ALA A 43 -28.05 10.94 -7.52
CA ALA A 43 -27.14 10.30 -8.44
C ALA A 43 -26.07 9.43 -7.73
N VAL A 44 -25.63 9.81 -6.52
CA VAL A 44 -24.85 8.94 -5.62
C VAL A 44 -25.66 7.68 -5.28
N LEU A 45 -26.92 7.83 -4.86
CA LEU A 45 -27.80 6.72 -4.53
C LEU A 45 -28.11 5.84 -5.76
N ALA A 46 -28.15 6.41 -6.95
CA ALA A 46 -28.33 5.65 -8.18
C ALA A 46 -27.19 4.64 -8.39
N GLN A 47 -25.93 4.98 -8.05
CA GLN A 47 -24.83 4.03 -8.12
C GLN A 47 -25.00 2.86 -7.14
N LEU A 48 -25.48 3.13 -5.93
CA LEU A 48 -25.82 2.09 -4.95
C LEU A 48 -26.94 1.17 -5.47
N VAL A 49 -28.00 1.74 -6.03
CA VAL A 49 -29.10 0.96 -6.62
C VAL A 49 -28.59 0.11 -7.80
N ALA A 50 -27.76 0.68 -8.68
CA ALA A 50 -27.17 -0.04 -9.81
C ALA A 50 -26.27 -1.20 -9.35
N MET A 51 -25.48 -1.00 -8.29
CA MET A 51 -24.70 -2.07 -7.65
C MET A 51 -25.62 -3.19 -7.14
N ILE A 52 -26.70 -2.87 -6.39
CA ILE A 52 -27.61 -3.88 -5.83
C ILE A 52 -28.30 -4.69 -6.94
N LEU A 53 -28.75 -4.03 -8.00
CA LEU A 53 -29.39 -4.69 -9.14
C LEU A 53 -28.43 -5.59 -9.93
N THR A 54 -27.16 -5.19 -10.05
CA THR A 54 -26.15 -6.00 -10.74
C THR A 54 -25.70 -7.20 -9.90
N LEU A 55 -25.62 -7.05 -8.58
CA LEU A 55 -25.40 -8.17 -7.64
C LEU A 55 -26.57 -9.16 -7.63
N SER A 56 -27.81 -8.67 -7.60
CA SER A 56 -29.00 -9.53 -7.63
C SER A 56 -29.08 -10.34 -8.92
N LEU A 57 -28.65 -9.75 -10.04
CA LEU A 57 -28.50 -10.46 -11.30
C LEU A 57 -27.37 -11.49 -11.25
N GLY A 58 -26.20 -11.16 -10.70
CA GLY A 58 -25.11 -12.13 -10.51
C GLY A 58 -25.56 -13.35 -9.70
N ARG A 59 -26.40 -13.12 -8.69
CA ARG A 59 -27.05 -14.19 -7.92
C ARG A 59 -28.05 -14.99 -8.77
N ALA A 60 -28.91 -14.33 -9.55
CA ALA A 60 -29.85 -15.02 -10.45
C ALA A 60 -29.15 -15.87 -11.52
N LEU A 61 -27.95 -15.47 -11.95
CA LEU A 61 -27.10 -16.21 -12.89
C LEU A 61 -26.23 -17.31 -12.21
N SER A 62 -26.28 -17.44 -10.89
CA SER A 62 -25.50 -18.45 -10.15
C SER A 62 -26.15 -19.84 -10.21
N VAL A 63 -26.39 -20.35 -11.42
CA VAL A 63 -27.05 -21.64 -11.67
C VAL A 63 -26.07 -22.81 -11.57
N SER A 64 -24.80 -22.58 -11.89
CA SER A 64 -23.70 -23.56 -11.77
C SER A 64 -22.45 -22.90 -11.18
N ARG A 65 -21.48 -23.73 -10.77
CA ARG A 65 -20.15 -23.26 -10.33
C ARG A 65 -19.19 -22.99 -11.49
N GLU A 66 -19.53 -23.46 -12.70
CA GLU A 66 -18.68 -23.32 -13.86
C GLU A 66 -18.45 -21.84 -14.20
N PRO A 67 -17.28 -21.47 -14.75
CA PRO A 67 -17.04 -20.11 -15.19
C PRO A 67 -18.06 -19.72 -16.27
N GLU A 68 -18.90 -18.73 -15.98
CA GLU A 68 -19.86 -18.19 -16.94
C GLU A 68 -19.51 -16.71 -17.22
N PRO A 69 -19.20 -16.34 -18.48
CA PRO A 69 -18.80 -14.97 -18.82
C PRO A 69 -19.84 -13.91 -18.42
N THR A 70 -21.12 -14.28 -18.45
CA THR A 70 -22.25 -13.40 -18.10
C THR A 70 -22.30 -13.12 -16.59
N ARG A 71 -22.11 -14.14 -15.75
CA ARG A 71 -22.05 -14.01 -14.30
C ARG A 71 -20.82 -13.18 -13.90
N PHE A 72 -19.68 -13.48 -14.52
CA PHE A 72 -18.44 -12.75 -14.30
C PHE A 72 -18.58 -11.26 -14.66
N ALA A 73 -19.14 -10.95 -15.84
CA ALA A 73 -19.35 -9.55 -16.24
C ALA A 73 -20.34 -8.81 -15.32
N ALA A 74 -21.38 -9.48 -14.81
CA ALA A 74 -22.28 -8.88 -13.81
C ALA A 74 -21.55 -8.59 -12.49
N ALA A 75 -20.70 -9.51 -12.02
CA ALA A 75 -19.84 -9.31 -10.86
C ALA A 75 -18.84 -8.16 -11.05
N SER A 76 -18.22 -8.04 -12.23
CA SER A 76 -17.31 -6.94 -12.57
C SER A 76 -18.01 -5.59 -12.54
N ILE A 77 -19.18 -5.47 -13.18
CA ILE A 77 -19.96 -4.22 -13.18
C ILE A 77 -20.39 -3.85 -11.76
N ALA A 78 -20.83 -4.84 -10.96
CA ALA A 78 -21.17 -4.61 -9.56
C ALA A 78 -19.97 -4.09 -8.74
N ALA A 79 -18.79 -4.67 -8.94
CA ALA A 79 -17.57 -4.22 -8.27
C ALA A 79 -17.18 -2.79 -8.68
N LEU A 80 -17.33 -2.43 -9.96
CA LEU A 80 -17.08 -1.06 -10.43
C LEU A 80 -18.07 -0.05 -9.84
N PHE A 81 -19.36 -0.38 -9.80
CA PHE A 81 -20.35 0.48 -9.14
C PHE A 81 -20.07 0.62 -7.65
N ALA A 82 -19.67 -0.45 -6.96
CA ALA A 82 -19.30 -0.39 -5.55
C ALA A 82 -18.09 0.52 -5.30
N TRP A 83 -17.03 0.36 -6.09
CA TRP A 83 -15.82 1.19 -6.04
C TRP A 83 -16.16 2.66 -6.32
N SER A 84 -16.87 2.91 -7.41
CA SER A 84 -17.29 4.24 -7.85
C SER A 84 -18.19 4.91 -6.81
N PHE A 85 -19.15 4.17 -6.24
CA PHE A 85 -20.09 4.69 -5.24
C PHE A 85 -19.36 5.28 -4.04
N GLY A 86 -18.34 4.60 -3.51
CA GLY A 86 -17.59 5.15 -2.37
C GLY A 86 -16.75 6.38 -2.72
N HIS A 87 -16.20 6.48 -3.94
CA HIS A 87 -15.59 7.73 -4.40
C HIS A 87 -16.63 8.85 -4.45
N CYS A 88 -17.82 8.59 -5.00
CA CYS A 88 -18.90 9.59 -5.00
C CYS A 88 -19.31 9.97 -3.58
N VAL A 89 -19.51 9.03 -2.65
CA VAL A 89 -19.84 9.35 -1.25
C VAL A 89 -18.79 10.25 -0.61
N ILE A 90 -17.50 10.01 -0.87
CA ILE A 90 -16.42 10.85 -0.36
C ILE A 90 -16.54 12.28 -0.91
N GLY A 91 -16.67 12.44 -2.22
CA GLY A 91 -16.85 13.76 -2.84
C GLY A 91 -18.08 14.47 -2.28
N TRP A 92 -19.21 13.76 -2.16
CA TRP A 92 -20.46 14.30 -1.62
C TRP A 92 -20.28 14.87 -0.20
N LEU A 93 -19.58 14.11 0.66
CA LEU A 93 -19.37 14.48 2.05
C LEU A 93 -18.41 15.66 2.19
N HIS A 94 -17.33 15.69 1.41
CA HIS A 94 -16.35 16.76 1.44
C HIS A 94 -16.95 18.07 0.90
N HIS A 95 -17.62 18.03 -0.24
CA HIS A 95 -18.16 19.22 -0.93
C HIS A 95 -19.59 19.59 -0.46
N ARG A 96 -20.05 19.02 0.66
CA ARG A 96 -21.37 19.28 1.28
C ARG A 96 -22.55 19.09 0.31
N GLY A 97 -22.41 18.13 -0.59
CA GLY A 97 -23.40 17.74 -1.59
C GLY A 97 -23.28 18.46 -2.92
N TYR A 98 -22.50 19.52 -3.04
CA TYR A 98 -22.01 19.97 -4.35
C TYR A 98 -20.89 19.01 -4.78
N MET A 99 -20.61 18.80 -6.06
CA MET A 99 -19.77 17.66 -6.51
C MET A 99 -18.83 18.02 -7.65
N ASP A 100 -18.85 19.27 -8.09
CA ASP A 100 -18.20 19.68 -9.33
C ASP A 100 -17.95 21.19 -9.27
N ASP A 101 -16.97 21.57 -8.47
CA ASP A 101 -16.64 22.98 -8.30
C ASP A 101 -15.36 23.35 -9.08
N ASN A 102 -14.79 22.41 -9.86
CA ASN A 102 -13.48 22.51 -10.53
C ASN A 102 -12.30 22.89 -9.60
N PHE A 103 -12.49 22.81 -8.28
CA PHE A 103 -11.44 23.07 -7.30
C PHE A 103 -10.65 21.80 -6.98
N PRO A 104 -9.38 21.94 -6.56
CA PRO A 104 -8.62 20.82 -6.01
C PRO A 104 -9.36 20.17 -4.83
N PRO A 105 -9.06 18.89 -4.51
CA PRO A 105 -9.73 18.16 -3.44
C PRO A 105 -9.69 18.93 -2.12
N GLU A 106 -10.81 19.01 -1.40
CA GLU A 106 -10.87 19.77 -0.15
C GLU A 106 -10.08 19.07 0.96
N SER A 107 -9.10 19.77 1.54
CA SER A 107 -8.31 19.43 2.75
C SER A 107 -7.76 18.00 2.81
N LEU A 108 -8.59 16.99 3.08
CA LEU A 108 -8.23 15.58 3.28
C LEU A 108 -8.88 14.63 2.26
N GLU A 109 -9.67 15.14 1.32
CA GLU A 109 -10.46 14.35 0.37
C GLU A 109 -9.61 13.37 -0.45
N GLY A 110 -8.44 13.81 -0.93
CA GLY A 110 -7.52 12.95 -1.69
C GLY A 110 -7.02 11.73 -0.90
N LEU A 111 -6.79 11.90 0.41
CA LEU A 111 -6.43 10.80 1.31
C LEU A 111 -7.59 9.81 1.45
N ALA A 112 -8.82 10.31 1.58
CA ALA A 112 -10.01 9.48 1.69
C ALA A 112 -10.23 8.64 0.42
N HIS A 113 -10.09 9.21 -0.78
CA HIS A 113 -10.17 8.46 -2.04
C HIS A 113 -9.10 7.37 -2.15
N THR A 114 -7.88 7.68 -1.72
CA THR A 114 -6.77 6.72 -1.71
C THR A 114 -7.06 5.55 -0.78
N LEU A 115 -7.51 5.85 0.44
CA LEU A 115 -7.83 4.84 1.44
C LEU A 115 -9.05 4.00 1.05
N TRP A 116 -10.07 4.61 0.43
CA TRP A 116 -11.26 3.90 -0.03
C TRP A 116 -10.93 2.78 -1.01
N THR A 117 -9.99 3.00 -1.94
CA THR A 117 -9.59 1.95 -2.90
C THR A 117 -9.01 0.73 -2.18
N LEU A 118 -8.18 0.94 -1.15
CA LEU A 118 -7.64 -0.14 -0.31
C LEU A 118 -8.75 -0.82 0.50
N ILE A 119 -9.59 -0.04 1.19
CA ILE A 119 -10.71 -0.54 2.00
C ILE A 119 -11.65 -1.38 1.15
N PHE A 120 -12.05 -0.87 -0.01
CA PHE A 120 -12.97 -1.56 -0.90
C PHE A 120 -12.38 -2.88 -1.38
N VAL A 121 -11.18 -2.87 -1.96
CA VAL A 121 -10.59 -4.09 -2.56
C VAL A 121 -10.33 -5.15 -1.49
N ILE A 122 -9.67 -4.79 -0.39
CA ILE A 122 -9.32 -5.74 0.66
C ILE A 122 -10.57 -6.13 1.46
N GLY A 123 -11.35 -5.15 1.91
CA GLY A 123 -12.56 -5.37 2.69
C GLY A 123 -13.60 -6.21 1.94
N ALA A 124 -13.90 -5.87 0.68
CA ALA A 124 -14.82 -6.67 -0.13
C ALA A 124 -14.30 -8.09 -0.34
N ALA A 125 -12.98 -8.29 -0.56
CA ALA A 125 -12.41 -9.62 -0.73
C ALA A 125 -12.51 -10.46 0.57
N GLN A 126 -12.33 -9.82 1.73
CA GLN A 126 -12.52 -10.47 3.02
C GLN A 126 -14.00 -10.77 3.29
N LEU A 127 -14.92 -9.94 2.81
CA LEU A 127 -16.36 -10.20 2.91
C LEU A 127 -16.79 -11.35 1.99
N THR A 128 -16.34 -11.39 0.74
CA THR A 128 -16.71 -12.45 -0.22
C THR A 128 -16.26 -13.82 0.24
N ARG A 129 -15.14 -13.92 0.98
CA ARG A 129 -14.64 -15.22 1.48
C ARG A 129 -15.50 -15.80 2.62
N ILE A 130 -16.12 -14.97 3.46
CA ILE A 130 -16.85 -15.40 4.67
C ILE A 130 -18.34 -15.64 4.42
N VAL A 131 -18.90 -15.14 3.32
CA VAL A 131 -20.34 -15.23 3.04
C VAL A 131 -20.76 -16.69 2.78
N PRO A 132 -21.77 -17.22 3.51
CA PRO A 132 -22.23 -18.59 3.32
C PRO A 132 -22.98 -18.76 1.98
N GLY A 133 -22.98 -19.99 1.46
CA GLY A 133 -23.71 -20.35 0.25
C GLY A 133 -23.00 -20.01 -1.06
N ARG A 134 -21.72 -19.59 -1.02
CA ARG A 134 -20.88 -19.38 -2.22
C ARG A 134 -20.78 -20.64 -3.10
N ASP A 135 -20.76 -21.80 -2.44
CA ASP A 135 -20.66 -23.13 -3.02
C ASP A 135 -21.99 -23.61 -3.65
N THR A 136 -23.13 -22.93 -3.43
CA THR A 136 -24.44 -23.40 -3.88
C THR A 136 -25.18 -22.32 -4.66
N THR A 137 -25.74 -21.34 -3.96
CA THR A 137 -26.68 -20.34 -4.52
C THR A 137 -26.02 -19.02 -4.89
N ARG A 138 -24.73 -18.84 -4.57
CA ARG A 138 -23.99 -17.57 -4.71
C ARG A 138 -22.65 -17.75 -5.41
N ALA A 139 -22.62 -18.53 -6.50
CA ALA A 139 -21.42 -18.80 -7.28
C ALA A 139 -20.73 -17.51 -7.78
N TYR A 140 -21.47 -16.42 -8.02
CA TYR A 140 -20.91 -15.10 -8.37
C TYR A 140 -19.89 -14.55 -7.36
N LEU A 141 -19.90 -15.03 -6.11
CA LEU A 141 -18.91 -14.66 -5.10
C LEU A 141 -17.50 -15.14 -5.47
N TYR A 142 -17.36 -16.25 -6.21
CA TYR A 142 -16.06 -16.68 -6.73
C TYR A 142 -15.54 -15.74 -7.82
N ASP A 143 -16.44 -15.24 -8.68
CA ASP A 143 -16.08 -14.26 -9.71
C ASP A 143 -15.64 -12.95 -9.05
N LEU A 144 -16.39 -12.45 -8.07
CA LEU A 144 -16.00 -11.28 -7.26
C LEU A 144 -14.67 -11.50 -6.57
N GLN A 145 -14.46 -12.67 -5.94
CA GLN A 145 -13.18 -13.01 -5.32
C GLN A 145 -12.05 -12.93 -6.35
N ALA A 146 -12.21 -13.49 -7.55
CA ALA A 146 -11.19 -13.45 -8.59
C ALA A 146 -10.88 -12.02 -9.05
N ILE A 147 -11.90 -11.18 -9.23
CA ILE A 147 -11.76 -9.76 -9.60
C ILE A 147 -11.00 -9.00 -8.51
N LEU A 148 -11.44 -9.12 -7.25
CA LEU A 148 -10.86 -8.40 -6.12
C LEU A 148 -9.43 -8.86 -5.82
N SER A 149 -9.14 -10.15 -5.97
CA SER A 149 -7.79 -10.70 -5.78
C SER A 149 -6.81 -10.23 -6.86
N ALA A 150 -7.30 -10.00 -8.09
CA ALA A 150 -6.51 -9.38 -9.14
C ALA A 150 -6.28 -7.88 -8.89
N ALA A 151 -7.24 -7.20 -8.25
CA ALA A 151 -7.19 -5.77 -7.97
C ALA A 151 -6.26 -5.37 -6.81
N ILE A 152 -5.74 -6.31 -6.02
CA ILE A 152 -4.89 -5.98 -4.86
C ILE A 152 -3.61 -5.26 -5.25
N TRP A 153 -2.91 -5.73 -6.29
CA TRP A 153 -1.68 -5.07 -6.75
C TRP A 153 -1.93 -3.62 -7.17
N PRO A 154 -2.92 -3.32 -8.05
CA PRO A 154 -3.34 -1.96 -8.32
C PRO A 154 -3.74 -1.17 -7.09
N ALA A 155 -4.47 -1.78 -6.14
CA ALA A 155 -4.93 -1.09 -4.94
C ALA A 155 -3.77 -0.67 -4.03
N LEU A 156 -2.79 -1.56 -3.81
CA LEU A 156 -1.56 -1.24 -3.08
C LEU A 156 -0.76 -0.15 -3.78
N GLY A 157 -0.63 -0.24 -5.11
CA GLY A 157 0.07 0.76 -5.91
C GLY A 157 -0.61 2.13 -5.87
N PHE A 158 -1.93 2.17 -6.01
CA PHE A 158 -2.73 3.39 -5.90
C PHE A 158 -2.66 3.98 -4.49
N GLY A 159 -2.74 3.13 -3.46
CA GLY A 159 -2.53 3.49 -2.06
C GLY A 159 -1.21 4.20 -1.82
N ALA A 160 -0.11 3.59 -2.28
CA ALA A 160 1.23 4.16 -2.17
C ALA A 160 1.39 5.45 -2.98
N LEU A 161 0.91 5.47 -4.23
CA LEU A 161 0.95 6.66 -5.08
C LEU A 161 0.19 7.84 -4.45
N GLY A 162 -1.05 7.59 -4.01
CA GLY A 162 -1.92 8.59 -3.44
C GLY A 162 -1.38 9.14 -2.12
N LEU A 163 -1.00 8.28 -1.18
CA LEU A 163 -0.51 8.71 0.12
C LEU A 163 0.90 9.31 0.02
N TRP A 164 1.82 8.71 -0.73
CA TRP A 164 3.23 9.12 -0.68
C TRP A 164 3.57 10.24 -1.65
N LEU A 165 2.87 10.39 -2.78
CA LEU A 165 3.29 11.31 -3.85
C LEU A 165 2.21 12.34 -4.23
N LEU A 166 0.93 11.99 -4.19
CA LEU A 166 -0.13 12.91 -4.60
C LEU A 166 -0.59 13.77 -3.43
N PHE A 167 -1.07 13.16 -2.36
CA PHE A 167 -1.79 13.84 -1.27
C PHE A 167 -0.99 13.92 0.03
N ASN A 168 0.32 13.66 -0.03
CA ASN A 168 1.18 13.81 1.14
C ASN A 168 1.15 15.28 1.65
N PRO A 169 0.85 15.55 2.94
CA PRO A 169 0.74 16.92 3.45
C PRO A 169 2.01 17.78 3.36
N TRP A 170 3.19 17.18 3.22
CA TRP A 170 4.44 17.92 3.19
C TRP A 170 4.97 18.11 1.77
N TRP A 171 4.99 17.06 0.96
CA TRP A 171 5.64 17.09 -0.37
C TRP A 171 4.75 16.61 -1.53
N GLY A 172 3.45 16.41 -1.28
CA GLY A 172 2.52 15.92 -2.29
C GLY A 172 2.37 16.88 -3.48
N ALA A 173 2.00 16.36 -4.64
CA ALA A 173 1.63 17.19 -5.79
C ALA A 173 0.37 18.04 -5.53
N TYR A 174 -0.53 17.52 -4.70
CA TYR A 174 -1.75 18.16 -4.20
C TYR A 174 -1.82 17.91 -2.68
N PRO A 175 -0.98 18.58 -1.87
CA PRO A 175 -0.84 18.27 -0.45
C PRO A 175 -2.17 18.30 0.28
N ALA A 176 -2.40 17.30 1.13
CA ALA A 176 -3.52 17.37 2.07
C ALA A 176 -3.23 18.41 3.14
N GLU A 177 -4.23 19.22 3.49
CA GLU A 177 -4.11 20.35 4.42
C GLU A 177 -4.83 20.02 5.75
N PRO A 178 -4.13 19.43 6.73
CA PRO A 178 -4.69 19.20 8.06
C PRO A 178 -4.81 20.54 8.81
N GLN A 179 -5.94 21.23 8.64
CA GLN A 179 -6.21 22.57 9.20
C GLN A 179 -6.10 22.67 10.74
N ASN A 180 -6.14 21.54 11.45
CA ASN A 180 -6.11 21.47 12.91
C ASN A 180 -5.61 20.09 13.38
N ALA A 181 -5.50 19.92 14.71
CA ALA A 181 -5.05 18.68 15.33
C ALA A 181 -5.93 17.46 15.00
N VAL A 182 -7.24 17.66 14.80
CA VAL A 182 -8.15 16.57 14.39
C VAL A 182 -7.83 16.14 12.97
N GLY A 183 -7.61 17.09 12.06
CA GLY A 183 -7.17 16.81 10.69
C GLY A 183 -5.83 16.06 10.66
N ALA A 184 -4.87 16.47 11.47
CA ALA A 184 -3.58 15.77 11.58
C ALA A 184 -3.73 14.34 12.14
N ALA A 185 -4.60 14.15 13.13
CA ALA A 185 -4.93 12.82 13.64
C ALA A 185 -5.62 11.95 12.56
N MET A 186 -6.46 12.54 11.72
CA MET A 186 -7.07 11.84 10.58
C MET A 186 -6.05 11.46 9.51
N VAL A 187 -5.08 12.33 9.20
CA VAL A 187 -3.94 11.98 8.33
C VAL A 187 -3.20 10.78 8.91
N LEU A 188 -2.80 10.84 10.17
CA LEU A 188 -2.11 9.74 10.84
C LEU A 188 -2.94 8.44 10.80
N ALA A 189 -4.24 8.54 11.10
CA ALA A 189 -5.15 7.40 11.05
C ALA A 189 -5.26 6.83 9.63
N ALA A 190 -5.27 7.65 8.58
CA ALA A 190 -5.30 7.19 7.19
C ALA A 190 -4.04 6.39 6.82
N TYR A 191 -2.86 6.86 7.21
CA TYR A 191 -1.61 6.13 6.99
C TYR A 191 -1.55 4.82 7.78
N LEU A 192 -1.98 4.81 9.06
CA LEU A 192 -2.00 3.61 9.87
C LEU A 192 -3.05 2.59 9.39
N ALA A 193 -4.21 3.06 8.93
CA ALA A 193 -5.21 2.23 8.29
C ALA A 193 -4.67 1.63 6.99
N ALA A 194 -3.99 2.42 6.15
CA ALA A 194 -3.34 1.93 4.93
C ALA A 194 -2.23 0.91 5.25
N ALA A 195 -1.46 1.11 6.32
CA ALA A 195 -0.48 0.14 6.79
C ALA A 195 -1.14 -1.19 7.22
N ALA A 196 -2.21 -1.12 8.01
CA ALA A 196 -2.96 -2.29 8.45
C ALA A 196 -3.59 -3.06 7.28
N LEU A 197 -4.22 -2.34 6.35
CA LEU A 197 -4.78 -2.91 5.12
C LEU A 197 -3.69 -3.55 4.27
N SER A 198 -2.55 -2.86 4.10
CA SER A 198 -1.40 -3.41 3.36
C SER A 198 -0.91 -4.70 3.99
N HIS A 199 -0.84 -4.78 5.33
CA HIS A 199 -0.45 -6.00 6.05
C HIS A 199 -1.41 -7.17 5.86
N VAL A 200 -2.72 -6.90 5.77
CA VAL A 200 -3.77 -7.92 5.56
C VAL A 200 -3.89 -8.34 4.08
N ALA A 201 -3.34 -7.56 3.15
CA ALA A 201 -3.47 -7.83 1.71
C ALA A 201 -3.02 -9.25 1.26
N PRO A 202 -1.92 -9.84 1.79
CA PRO A 202 -1.52 -11.20 1.45
C PRO A 202 -2.49 -12.29 1.96
N ASP A 203 -3.33 -12.00 2.95
CA ASP A 203 -4.33 -12.95 3.49
C ASP A 203 -5.55 -13.10 2.58
N VAL A 204 -5.63 -12.32 1.51
CA VAL A 204 -6.70 -12.46 0.52
C VAL A 204 -6.48 -13.74 -0.31
N PRO A 205 -7.51 -14.59 -0.48
CA PRO A 205 -7.41 -15.81 -1.27
C PRO A 205 -7.03 -15.55 -2.73
N HIS A 206 -6.28 -16.46 -3.37
CA HIS A 206 -6.01 -16.46 -4.83
C HIS A 206 -5.23 -15.25 -5.37
N VAL A 207 -4.53 -14.52 -4.52
CA VAL A 207 -3.68 -13.41 -4.96
C VAL A 207 -2.56 -13.90 -5.87
N ARG A 208 -2.40 -13.23 -7.00
CA ARG A 208 -1.39 -13.59 -8.00
C ARG A 208 0.00 -13.22 -7.50
N ALA A 209 0.98 -14.03 -7.89
CA ALA A 209 2.40 -13.81 -7.60
C ALA A 209 2.70 -13.67 -6.09
N MET A 210 2.13 -14.55 -5.26
CA MET A 210 2.25 -14.50 -3.79
C MET A 210 3.70 -14.37 -3.28
N LYS A 211 4.67 -15.00 -3.96
CA LYS A 211 6.11 -14.88 -3.66
C LYS A 211 6.62 -13.43 -3.61
N TRP A 212 6.01 -12.55 -4.40
CA TRP A 212 6.31 -11.12 -4.44
C TRP A 212 5.32 -10.30 -3.61
N MET A 213 4.08 -10.77 -3.47
CA MET A 213 3.04 -10.05 -2.73
C MET A 213 3.44 -9.83 -1.26
N VAL A 214 3.86 -10.90 -0.57
CA VAL A 214 4.24 -10.80 0.86
C VAL A 214 5.34 -9.76 1.08
N PRO A 215 6.53 -9.85 0.44
CA PRO A 215 7.58 -8.85 0.67
C PRO A 215 7.16 -7.44 0.23
N ALA A 216 6.43 -7.29 -0.88
CA ALA A 216 5.96 -5.97 -1.33
C ALA A 216 4.98 -5.34 -0.33
N SER A 217 4.01 -6.11 0.15
CA SER A 217 3.07 -5.69 1.20
C SER A 217 3.79 -5.30 2.49
N THR A 218 4.80 -6.06 2.92
CA THR A 218 5.62 -5.72 4.09
C THR A 218 6.37 -4.40 3.91
N VAL A 219 6.99 -4.18 2.75
CA VAL A 219 7.68 -2.92 2.42
C VAL A 219 6.69 -1.76 2.41
N VAL A 220 5.56 -1.91 1.73
CA VAL A 220 4.51 -0.88 1.65
C VAL A 220 3.95 -0.57 3.04
N CYS A 221 3.66 -1.57 3.86
CA CYS A 221 3.22 -1.39 5.25
C CYS A 221 4.25 -0.60 6.07
N ALA A 222 5.52 -1.00 6.05
CA ALA A 222 6.58 -0.31 6.77
C ALA A 222 6.76 1.13 6.28
N ALA A 223 6.67 1.38 4.98
CA ALA A 223 6.77 2.70 4.39
C ALA A 223 5.61 3.61 4.84
N HIS A 224 4.37 3.12 4.91
CA HIS A 224 3.25 3.89 5.47
C HIS A 224 3.52 4.33 6.91
N ILE A 225 4.01 3.42 7.76
CA ILE A 225 4.33 3.72 9.17
C ILE A 225 5.48 4.73 9.26
N PHE A 226 6.52 4.55 8.44
CA PHE A 226 7.68 5.44 8.39
C PHE A 226 7.30 6.86 7.96
N VAL A 227 6.48 6.99 6.91
CA VAL A 227 5.98 8.29 6.45
C VAL A 227 5.07 8.90 7.52
N ALA A 228 4.21 8.12 8.17
CA ALA A 228 3.37 8.62 9.25
C ALA A 228 4.18 9.16 10.44
N ALA A 229 5.25 8.46 10.84
CA ALA A 229 6.15 8.93 11.89
C ALA A 229 6.87 10.23 11.48
N THR A 230 7.29 10.33 10.21
CA THR A 230 7.90 11.55 9.65
C THR A 230 6.91 12.71 9.63
N LEU A 231 5.68 12.49 9.17
CA LEU A 231 4.62 13.50 9.17
C LEU A 231 4.19 13.91 10.58
N THR A 232 4.30 13.02 11.57
CA THR A 232 4.04 13.35 12.97
C THR A 232 5.04 14.40 13.46
N VAL A 233 6.33 14.20 13.21
CA VAL A 233 7.36 15.21 13.50
C VAL A 233 7.04 16.50 12.75
N ARG A 234 6.73 16.40 11.46
CA ARG A 234 6.43 17.55 10.61
C ARG A 234 5.30 18.40 11.18
N TRP A 235 4.20 17.79 11.58
CA TRP A 235 3.05 18.49 12.15
C TRP A 235 3.35 19.14 13.50
N LEU A 236 4.22 18.53 14.33
CA LEU A 236 4.60 19.10 15.64
C LEU A 236 5.35 20.43 15.51
N TYR A 237 6.09 20.65 14.41
CA TYR A 237 6.82 21.89 14.14
C TYR A 237 6.05 22.84 13.21
N HIS A 238 5.27 22.30 12.28
CA HIS A 238 4.52 23.05 11.26
C HIS A 238 3.02 22.73 11.33
N SER A 239 2.40 23.04 12.47
CA SER A 239 1.00 22.68 12.73
C SER A 239 -0.01 23.45 11.87
N ASN A 240 0.37 24.64 11.39
CA ASN A 240 -0.47 25.51 10.57
C ASN A 240 -0.43 25.14 9.09
N ASP A 241 0.77 24.84 8.58
CA ASP A 241 0.99 24.45 7.19
C ASP A 241 2.19 23.50 7.08
N MET A 242 1.90 22.22 6.86
CA MET A 242 2.94 21.19 6.75
C MET A 242 3.75 21.29 5.44
N ALA A 243 3.26 22.00 4.42
CA ALA A 243 3.94 22.18 3.14
C ALA A 243 4.99 23.32 3.17
N GLU A 244 5.07 24.07 4.26
CA GLU A 244 6.00 25.20 4.41
C GLU A 244 7.47 24.80 4.12
N PRO A 245 8.24 25.49 3.27
CA PRO A 245 9.59 25.02 2.92
C PRO A 245 10.61 25.03 4.08
N GLY A 246 10.35 25.79 5.15
CA GLY A 246 11.27 25.96 6.28
C GLY A 246 11.51 24.68 7.07
N LEU A 247 12.75 24.49 7.54
CA LEU A 247 13.14 23.42 8.46
C LEU A 247 13.97 24.01 9.60
N GLY A 248 13.56 23.76 10.84
CA GLY A 248 14.33 24.16 12.02
C GLY A 248 15.47 23.19 12.33
N ASP A 249 16.56 23.67 12.94
CA ASP A 249 17.70 22.81 13.34
C ASP A 249 17.27 21.67 14.28
N VAL A 250 16.40 21.99 15.26
CA VAL A 250 15.88 20.99 16.21
C VAL A 250 14.98 19.98 15.48
N GLU A 251 14.12 20.44 14.57
CA GLU A 251 13.26 19.57 13.76
C GLU A 251 14.10 18.55 12.95
N LEU A 252 15.18 19.02 12.31
CA LEU A 252 16.13 18.18 11.58
C LEU A 252 16.75 17.08 12.43
N TRP A 253 17.11 17.39 13.68
CA TRP A 253 17.65 16.39 14.62
C TRP A 253 16.57 15.40 15.07
N ILE A 254 15.34 15.86 15.30
CA ILE A 254 14.22 14.97 15.65
C ILE A 254 13.91 13.99 14.52
N TYR A 255 13.97 14.40 13.25
CA TYR A 255 13.83 13.45 12.13
C TYR A 255 14.87 12.33 12.20
N SER A 256 16.15 12.67 12.45
CA SER A 256 17.21 11.67 12.60
C SER A 256 16.95 10.73 13.77
N ALA A 257 16.53 11.24 14.92
CA ALA A 257 16.21 10.43 16.07
C ALA A 257 15.04 9.47 15.79
N VAL A 258 13.95 9.95 15.20
CA VAL A 258 12.77 9.15 14.86
C VAL A 258 13.10 8.07 13.83
N TRP A 259 13.87 8.41 12.78
CA TRP A 259 14.28 7.44 11.77
C TRP A 259 15.23 6.37 12.34
N ALA A 260 16.16 6.76 13.22
CA ALA A 260 17.04 5.80 13.91
C ALA A 260 16.24 4.83 14.78
N VAL A 261 15.27 5.33 15.57
CA VAL A 261 14.39 4.51 16.40
C VAL A 261 13.55 3.57 15.54
N PHE A 262 12.96 4.06 14.44
CA PHE A 262 12.22 3.23 13.50
C PHE A 262 13.11 2.09 12.93
N GLY A 263 14.30 2.42 12.44
CA GLY A 263 15.25 1.46 11.89
C GLY A 263 15.67 0.40 12.92
N ALA A 264 15.96 0.81 14.16
CA ALA A 264 16.32 -0.08 15.26
C ALA A 264 15.17 -1.02 15.64
N ILE A 265 13.94 -0.51 15.76
CA ILE A 265 12.75 -1.32 16.06
C ILE A 265 12.50 -2.33 14.94
N ALA A 266 12.54 -1.89 13.67
CA ALA A 266 12.34 -2.78 12.53
C ALA A 266 13.43 -3.87 12.49
N LEU A 267 14.70 -3.52 12.67
CA LEU A 267 15.80 -4.49 12.70
C LEU A 267 15.64 -5.50 13.85
N GLY A 268 15.27 -5.01 15.04
CA GLY A 268 14.99 -5.85 16.21
C GLY A 268 13.84 -6.82 15.97
N LEU A 269 12.68 -6.32 15.53
CA LEU A 269 11.50 -7.13 15.21
C LEU A 269 11.78 -8.14 14.11
N GLY A 270 12.46 -7.74 13.04
CA GLY A 270 12.83 -8.64 11.95
C GLY A 270 13.77 -9.75 12.40
N THR A 271 14.68 -9.46 13.34
CA THR A 271 15.58 -10.46 13.92
C THR A 271 14.81 -11.42 14.84
N MET A 272 13.97 -10.91 15.73
CA MET A 272 13.15 -11.72 16.64
C MET A 272 12.18 -12.63 15.89
N ARG A 273 11.58 -12.15 14.79
CA ARG A 273 10.62 -12.90 13.98
C ARG A 273 11.26 -13.76 12.89
N ASN A 274 12.59 -13.76 12.77
CA ASN A 274 13.32 -14.35 11.65
C ASN A 274 12.81 -13.88 10.27
N ASP A 275 12.28 -12.66 10.15
CA ASP A 275 11.81 -12.09 8.88
C ASP A 275 12.95 -11.31 8.19
N PRO A 276 13.48 -11.79 7.05
CA PRO A 276 14.56 -11.11 6.36
C PRO A 276 14.14 -9.76 5.77
N VAL A 277 12.90 -9.61 5.31
CA VAL A 277 12.42 -8.37 4.66
C VAL A 277 12.41 -7.23 5.67
N VAL A 278 11.83 -7.48 6.85
CA VAL A 278 11.77 -6.48 7.94
C VAL A 278 13.17 -6.11 8.44
N ARG A 279 14.09 -7.06 8.49
CA ARG A 279 15.51 -6.79 8.82
C ARG A 279 16.17 -5.87 7.80
N TRP A 280 15.99 -6.14 6.51
CA TRP A 280 16.54 -5.30 5.44
C TRP A 280 15.94 -3.90 5.44
N ILE A 281 14.64 -3.75 5.72
CA ILE A 281 14.01 -2.43 5.89
C ILE A 281 14.66 -1.68 7.06
N GLY A 282 14.80 -2.31 8.23
CA GLY A 282 15.42 -1.69 9.39
C GLY A 282 16.87 -1.27 9.13
N LEU A 283 17.65 -2.14 8.49
CA LEU A 283 19.04 -1.85 8.12
C LEU A 283 19.13 -0.70 7.10
N ALA A 284 18.25 -0.69 6.09
CA ALA A 284 18.23 0.35 5.08
C ALA A 284 17.89 1.72 5.68
N VAL A 285 16.86 1.80 6.52
CA VAL A 285 16.49 3.05 7.21
C VAL A 285 17.63 3.50 8.13
N PHE A 286 18.21 2.60 8.93
CA PHE A 286 19.30 2.94 9.83
C PHE A 286 20.54 3.45 9.09
N ALA A 287 20.89 2.81 7.96
CA ALA A 287 21.98 3.27 7.09
C ALA A 287 21.67 4.65 6.47
N ALA A 288 20.42 4.87 6.02
CA ALA A 288 19.99 6.17 5.50
C ALA A 288 20.06 7.26 6.59
N THR A 289 19.67 6.96 7.82
CA THR A 289 19.80 7.89 8.96
C THR A 289 21.26 8.23 9.23
N ILE A 290 22.17 7.25 9.24
CA ILE A 290 23.60 7.48 9.38
C ILE A 290 24.11 8.44 8.31
N VAL A 291 23.75 8.20 7.04
CA VAL A 291 24.13 9.05 5.91
C VAL A 291 23.56 10.46 6.10
N LYS A 292 22.28 10.61 6.47
CA LYS A 292 21.66 11.91 6.75
C LYS A 292 22.39 12.65 7.85
N VAL A 293 22.58 12.03 9.03
CA VAL A 293 23.27 12.65 10.16
C VAL A 293 24.65 13.11 9.73
N PHE A 294 25.36 12.27 8.99
CA PHE A 294 26.69 12.61 8.52
C PHE A 294 26.71 13.82 7.56
N PHE A 295 25.91 13.81 6.49
CA PHE A 295 26.01 14.84 5.46
C PHE A 295 25.22 16.11 5.79
N VAL A 296 24.12 16.00 6.52
CA VAL A 296 23.21 17.11 6.84
C VAL A 296 23.48 17.62 8.24
N ASP A 297 23.36 16.76 9.25
CA ASP A 297 23.37 17.22 10.65
C ASP A 297 24.79 17.61 11.10
N THR A 298 25.86 17.01 10.54
CA THR A 298 27.24 17.44 10.81
C THR A 298 27.79 18.51 9.86
N ALA A 299 27.03 18.98 8.87
CA ALA A 299 27.46 20.08 8.01
C ALA A 299 27.65 21.40 8.79
N GLN A 300 26.94 21.54 9.92
CA GLN A 300 27.08 22.68 10.83
C GLN A 300 28.24 22.51 11.85
N LEU A 301 28.82 21.32 11.94
CA LEU A 301 29.95 21.03 12.83
C LEU A 301 31.28 21.28 12.09
N SER A 302 32.27 21.84 12.79
CA SER A 302 33.60 22.05 12.22
C SER A 302 34.20 20.74 11.69
N GLY A 303 34.97 20.80 10.60
CA GLY A 303 35.45 19.61 9.88
C GLY A 303 36.21 18.58 10.72
N VAL A 304 36.76 18.99 11.86
CA VAL A 304 37.45 18.12 12.83
C VAL A 304 36.45 17.25 13.60
N ILE A 305 35.35 17.81 14.10
CA ILE A 305 34.32 17.03 14.81
C ILE A 305 33.69 16.01 13.87
N ARG A 306 33.51 16.39 12.60
CA ARG A 306 33.03 15.49 11.55
C ARG A 306 33.93 14.26 11.35
N ALA A 307 35.26 14.46 11.31
CA ALA A 307 36.22 13.36 11.18
C ALA A 307 36.24 12.44 12.41
N VAL A 308 36.12 13.00 13.62
CA VAL A 308 36.07 12.23 14.87
C VAL A 308 34.77 11.42 14.99
N SER A 309 33.62 12.00 14.62
CA SER A 309 32.34 11.29 14.62
C SER A 309 32.33 10.10 13.65
N PHE A 310 33.01 10.21 12.50
CA PHE A 310 33.19 9.08 11.58
C PHE A 310 33.98 7.93 12.17
N LEU A 311 35.09 8.24 12.84
CA LEU A 311 35.90 7.25 13.52
C LEU A 311 35.10 6.58 14.64
N GLY A 312 34.32 7.35 15.38
CA GLY A 312 33.41 6.85 16.42
C GLY A 312 32.34 5.91 15.86
N LEU A 313 31.64 6.32 14.81
CA LEU A 313 30.61 5.48 14.18
C LEU A 313 31.19 4.19 13.58
N GLY A 314 32.34 4.29 12.91
CA GLY A 314 33.06 3.13 12.37
C GLY A 314 33.46 2.14 13.47
N ALA A 315 33.92 2.64 14.61
CA ALA A 315 34.25 1.81 15.78
C ALA A 315 33.01 1.12 16.37
N VAL A 316 31.87 1.81 16.46
CA VAL A 316 30.61 1.23 16.95
C VAL A 316 30.11 0.14 16.00
N ALA A 317 30.14 0.36 14.68
CA ALA A 317 29.77 -0.65 13.70
C ALA A 317 30.70 -1.87 13.75
N ALA A 318 32.01 -1.66 13.90
CA ALA A 318 32.98 -2.73 14.09
C ALA A 318 32.71 -3.52 15.38
N ALA A 319 32.38 -2.85 16.48
CA ALA A 319 32.02 -3.50 17.74
C ALA A 319 30.72 -4.32 17.60
N ALA A 320 29.68 -3.76 16.98
CA ALA A 320 28.40 -4.46 16.78
C ALA A 320 28.57 -5.72 15.91
N THR A 321 29.34 -5.62 14.83
CA THR A 321 29.65 -6.77 13.96
C THR A 321 30.52 -7.81 14.67
N TRP A 322 31.47 -7.40 15.50
CA TRP A 322 32.27 -8.31 16.33
C TRP A 322 31.41 -9.06 17.34
N ILE A 323 30.50 -8.38 18.04
CA ILE A 323 29.57 -8.98 19.00
C ILE A 323 28.63 -9.96 18.28
N ALA A 324 28.06 -9.56 17.14
CA ALA A 324 27.17 -10.43 16.36
C ALA A 324 27.89 -11.71 15.89
N ARG A 325 29.14 -11.59 15.43
CA ARG A 325 29.98 -12.75 15.07
C ARG A 325 30.30 -13.63 16.27
N ARG A 326 30.64 -13.04 17.41
CA ARG A 326 30.94 -13.78 18.65
C ARG A 326 29.76 -14.60 19.14
N ASN A 327 28.54 -14.07 18.98
CA ASN A 327 27.31 -14.69 19.47
C ASN A 327 26.67 -15.63 18.44
N SER A 328 27.27 -15.78 17.25
CA SER A 328 26.76 -16.70 16.24
C SER A 328 27.15 -18.14 16.61
N PRO A 329 26.19 -19.09 16.69
CA PRO A 329 26.51 -20.49 16.93
C PRO A 329 27.38 -21.05 15.79
N PRO A 330 28.24 -22.04 16.07
CA PRO A 330 29.03 -22.70 15.03
C PRO A 330 28.11 -23.28 13.94
N PRO A 331 28.53 -23.25 12.66
CA PRO A 331 27.72 -23.77 11.56
C PRO A 331 27.35 -25.23 11.82
N SER A 332 26.09 -25.58 11.58
CA SER A 332 25.61 -26.96 11.72
C SER A 332 26.26 -27.83 10.63
N PRO A 333 26.48 -29.14 10.84
CA PRO A 333 27.01 -30.03 9.80
C PRO A 333 26.22 -30.02 8.48
N GLY A 334 24.95 -29.57 8.50
CA GLY A 334 24.11 -29.36 7.32
C GLY A 334 24.36 -28.06 6.54
N ASP A 335 25.09 -27.10 7.12
CA ASP A 335 25.46 -25.82 6.48
C ASP A 335 26.79 -25.90 5.72
N LEU A 336 27.50 -27.03 5.84
CA LEU A 336 28.69 -27.30 5.06
C LEU A 336 28.27 -27.56 3.61
N VAL A 337 28.64 -26.64 2.72
CA VAL A 337 28.54 -26.84 1.27
C VAL A 337 29.22 -28.16 0.94
N THR A 338 28.45 -29.17 0.52
CA THR A 338 29.00 -30.39 -0.06
C THR A 338 29.66 -30.00 -1.37
N VAL A 339 30.95 -29.71 -1.32
CA VAL A 339 31.76 -29.48 -2.51
C VAL A 339 31.83 -30.81 -3.25
N THR A 340 31.02 -30.97 -4.29
CA THR A 340 31.18 -32.06 -5.25
C THR A 340 32.53 -31.85 -5.94
N PRO A 341 33.52 -32.74 -5.78
CA PRO A 341 34.82 -32.57 -6.40
C PRO A 341 34.64 -32.53 -7.93
N SER A 342 35.02 -31.41 -8.56
CA SER A 342 34.83 -31.19 -10.00
C SER A 342 35.89 -31.85 -10.88
N ALA A 343 36.87 -32.57 -10.30
CA ALA A 343 37.97 -33.17 -11.06
C ALA A 343 38.13 -34.67 -10.81
N ARG A 344 38.02 -35.43 -11.89
CA ARG A 344 38.32 -36.87 -11.97
C ARG A 344 39.84 -37.09 -12.01
N ARG A 345 40.41 -37.57 -10.91
CA ARG A 345 41.76 -38.19 -10.80
C ARG A 345 42.94 -37.33 -11.29
N GLU A 346 43.64 -36.70 -10.35
CA GLU A 346 45.07 -36.47 -10.52
C GLU A 346 45.82 -37.77 -10.15
N ARG A 347 46.37 -38.46 -11.15
CA ARG A 347 47.18 -39.66 -10.93
C ARG A 347 48.45 -39.26 -10.16
N ARG A 348 48.59 -39.83 -8.96
CA ARG A 348 49.83 -39.83 -8.17
C ARG A 348 51.02 -40.27 -9.03
N ARG A 349 51.84 -39.34 -9.54
CA ARG A 349 53.14 -39.65 -10.14
C ARG A 349 54.11 -40.03 -9.02
N VAL A 350 54.23 -41.33 -8.76
CA VAL A 350 55.33 -41.88 -7.96
C VAL A 350 56.58 -41.84 -8.84
N ARG A 351 57.42 -40.81 -8.67
CA ARG A 351 58.77 -40.79 -9.24
C ARG A 351 59.69 -41.56 -8.29
N ARG A 352 59.93 -42.85 -8.58
CA ARG A 352 61.01 -43.62 -7.95
C ARG A 352 62.34 -42.93 -8.27
N ARG A 353 63.08 -42.54 -7.23
CA ARG A 353 64.47 -42.11 -7.32
C ARG A 353 65.31 -43.38 -7.16
N ASN A 354 65.92 -43.86 -8.25
CA ASN A 354 66.92 -44.92 -8.17
C ASN A 354 68.21 -44.31 -7.62
N SER A 355 68.82 -45.06 -6.71
CA SER A 355 70.15 -44.87 -6.12
C SER A 355 71.25 -45.10 -7.15
N GLN A 356 72.22 -44.19 -7.20
CA GLN A 356 73.63 -44.51 -7.34
C GLN A 356 74.39 -43.70 -6.29
#